data_AF-J0S5G1-F1
#
_entry.id   AF-J0S5G1-F1
#
_cell.length_a   1.000
_cell.length_b   1.000
_cell.length_c   1.000
_cell.angle_alpha   90.00
_cell.angle_beta   90.00
_cell.angle_gamma   90.00
#
_symmetry.space_group_name_H-M   'P 1'
#
loop_
_entity.id
_entity.type
_entity.pdbx_description
1 polymer ?
#
loop_
_entity_poly.entity_id
_entity_poly.type
_entity_poly.pdbx_seq_one_letter_code
_entity_poly.pdbx_strand_id
1 'polypeptide(L)' 'MVKSFEEALHKPFMSDDLLHTLLPLAGIITKDHEKTRDLFNENYNDKRPRKPCDNKVYPMSK' A
#
# COMPACT_ATOMS: atom_id res chain seq x y z
N MET A 1 -15.25 3.09 -6.42
CA MET A 1 -14.85 1.81 -5.76
C MET A 1 -14.29 0.82 -6.76
N VAL A 2 -15.02 0.37 -7.81
CA VAL A 2 -14.44 -0.58 -8.79
C VAL A 2 -13.21 0.00 -9.52
N LYS A 3 -13.30 1.23 -10.05
CA LYS A 3 -12.16 1.90 -10.71
C LYS A 3 -10.90 2.02 -9.84
N SER A 4 -11.07 2.31 -8.54
CA SER A 4 -9.93 2.45 -7.63
C SER A 4 -9.22 1.10 -7.38
N PHE A 5 -9.92 -0.03 -7.51
CA PHE A 5 -9.31 -1.35 -7.47
C PHE A 5 -8.54 -1.67 -8.77
N GLU A 6 -9.09 -1.31 -9.93
CA GLU A 6 -8.39 -1.47 -11.22
C GLU A 6 -7.08 -0.66 -11.26
N GLU A 7 -7.12 0.59 -10.80
CA GLU A 7 -5.94 1.44 -10.70
C GLU A 7 -4.92 0.94 -9.67
N ALA A 8 -5.39 0.36 -8.57
CA ALA A 8 -4.54 -0.18 -7.51
C ALA A 8 -3.83 -1.49 -7.90
N LEU A 9 -4.40 -2.27 -8.82
CA LEU A 9 -3.89 -3.59 -9.23
C LEU A 9 -2.42 -3.54 -9.69
N HIS A 10 -2.01 -2.43 -10.31
CA HIS A 10 -0.67 -2.27 -10.88
C HIS A 10 0.28 -1.46 -9.99
N LYS A 11 -0.18 -1.01 -8.81
CA LYS A 11 0.67 -0.29 -7.87
C LYS A 11 1.57 -1.27 -7.09
N PRO A 12 2.82 -0.91 -6.81
CA PRO A 12 3.69 -1.75 -5.99
C PRO A 12 3.10 -1.84 -4.58
N PHE A 13 3.04 -3.04 -3.99
CA PHE A 13 2.40 -3.29 -2.69
C PHE A 13 3.19 -4.34 -1.90
N MET A 14 3.28 -4.18 -0.58
CA MET A 14 3.83 -5.20 0.34
C MET A 14 2.82 -5.53 1.43
N SER A 15 2.97 -6.71 2.04
CA SER A 15 2.07 -7.18 3.09
C SER A 15 2.02 -6.27 4.33
N ASP A 16 3.07 -5.48 4.57
CA ASP A 16 3.09 -4.51 5.67
C ASP A 16 2.22 -3.27 5.40
N ASP A 17 1.87 -2.99 4.14
CA ASP A 17 0.94 -1.92 3.76
C ASP A 17 -0.55 -2.34 3.93
N LEU A 18 -0.80 -3.64 4.18
CA LEU A 18 -2.14 -4.20 4.31
C LEU A 18 -2.96 -3.54 5.42
N LEU A 19 -2.38 -3.33 6.60
CA LEU A 19 -3.11 -2.76 7.73
C LEU A 19 -3.62 -1.35 7.39
N HIS A 20 -2.76 -0.51 6.82
CA HIS A 20 -3.10 0.87 6.46
C HIS A 20 -4.14 0.96 5.35
N THR A 21 -4.15 0.00 4.44
CA THR A 21 -5.14 -0.11 3.37
C THR A 21 -6.49 -0.64 3.90
N LEU A 22 -6.47 -1.55 4.88
CA LEU A 22 -7.68 -2.16 5.43
C LEU A 22 -8.46 -1.21 6.34
N LEU A 23 -7.76 -0.36 7.12
CA LEU A 23 -8.40 0.52 8.10
C LEU A 23 -9.52 1.39 7.49
N PRO A 24 -9.31 2.16 6.40
CA PRO A 24 -10.38 2.94 5.78
C PRO A 24 -11.48 2.08 5.17
N LEU A 25 -11.13 0.93 4.57
CA LEU A 25 -12.11 0.00 3.99
C LEU A 25 -13.06 -0.58 5.05
N ALA A 26 -12.55 -0.81 6.25
CA ALA A 26 -13.33 -1.26 7.40
C ALA A 26 -14.05 -0.10 8.13
N GLY A 27 -13.90 1.14 7.67
CA GLY A 27 -14.47 2.32 8.33
C GLY A 27 -13.78 2.69 9.66
N ILE A 28 -12.56 2.21 9.89
CA ILE A 28 -11.80 2.46 11.12
C ILE A 28 -10.95 3.72 10.95
N ILE A 29 -11.17 4.69 11.84
CA ILE A 29 -10.37 5.91 11.93
C ILE A 29 -9.46 5.80 13.14
N THR A 30 -8.15 5.88 12.92
CA THR A 30 -7.14 5.84 13.98
C THR A 30 -6.01 6.82 13.67
N LYS A 31 -5.37 7.33 14.73
CA LYS A 31 -4.17 8.17 14.64
C LYS A 31 -2.97 7.45 14.02
N ASP A 32 -2.97 6.12 14.08
CA ASP A 32 -1.88 5.28 13.59
C ASP A 32 -2.00 4.97 12.09
N HIS A 33 -3.03 5.50 11.41
CA HIS A 33 -3.22 5.32 9.97
C HIS A 33 -2.20 6.15 9.16
N GLU A 34 -1.31 5.48 8.45
CA GLU A 34 -0.35 6.11 7.56
C GLU A 34 -0.91 6.18 6.14
N LYS A 35 -1.43 7.36 5.75
CA LYS A 35 -1.99 7.61 4.41
C LYS A 35 -1.05 7.27 3.25
N THR A 36 0.25 7.37 3.47
CA THR A 36 1.28 7.07 2.45
C THR A 36 1.44 5.57 2.19
N ARG A 37 0.85 4.72 3.04
CA ARG A 37 0.87 3.24 2.96
C ARG A 37 -0.50 2.65 2.66
N ASP A 38 -1.52 3.48 2.53
CA ASP A 38 -2.86 3.10 2.11
C ASP A 38 -2.94 3.12 0.58
N LEU A 39 -3.12 1.93 -0.01
CA LEU A 39 -3.11 1.71 -1.46
C LEU A 39 -4.17 2.53 -2.22
N PHE A 40 -5.29 2.84 -1.55
CA PHE A 40 -6.40 3.59 -2.12
C PHE A 40 -6.33 5.09 -1.82
N ASN A 41 -5.33 5.53 -1.04
CA ASN A 41 -5.13 6.93 -0.76
C ASN A 41 -4.49 7.65 -1.96
N GLU A 42 -4.87 8.91 -2.16
CA GLU A 42 -4.22 9.79 -3.15
C GLU A 42 -2.73 10.02 -2.82
N ASN A 43 -2.36 9.91 -1.55
CA ASN A 43 -0.99 10.13 -1.08
C ASN A 43 -0.14 8.84 -1.05
N TYR A 44 -0.60 7.75 -1.66
CA TYR A 44 0.12 6.48 -1.66
C TYR A 44 1.55 6.63 -2.23
N ASN A 45 2.55 6.18 -1.48
CA ASN A 45 3.95 6.29 -1.87
C ASN A 45 4.40 5.03 -2.64
N ASP A 46 4.20 5.04 -3.95
CA ASP A 46 4.67 4.01 -4.86
C ASP A 46 6.21 3.90 -4.90
N LYS A 47 6.93 4.98 -4.61
CA LYS A 47 8.41 5.05 -4.57
C LYS A 47 9.04 4.62 -3.24
N ARG A 48 8.25 4.22 -2.23
CA ARG A 48 8.78 3.75 -0.94
C ARG A 48 9.74 2.57 -1.14
N PRO A 49 10.96 2.58 -0.56
CA PRO A 49 11.82 1.41 -0.57
C PRO A 49 11.15 0.23 0.12
N ARG A 50 10.92 -0.84 -0.64
CA ARG A 50 10.29 -2.09 -0.20
C ARG A 50 11.40 -3.11 0.06
N LYS A 51 11.79 -3.26 1.32
CA LYS A 51 12.87 -4.17 1.74
C LYS A 51 12.26 -5.39 2.44
N PRO A 52 12.28 -6.57 1.81
CA PRO A 52 11.88 -7.81 2.47
C PRO A 52 12.86 -8.17 3.57
N CYS A 53 12.37 -8.89 4.58
CA CYS A 53 13.26 -9.61 5.49
C CYS A 53 14.13 -10.61 4.69
N ASP A 54 15.39 -10.78 5.11
CA ASP A 54 16.39 -11.73 4.57
C ASP A 54 17.12 -11.39 3.26
N ASN A 55 17.44 -10.12 3.00
CA ASN A 55 18.27 -9.71 1.84
C ASN A 55 17.76 -10.18 0.46
N LYS A 56 16.51 -10.65 0.38
CA LYS A 56 15.89 -11.02 -0.89
C LYS A 56 15.56 -9.73 -1.64
N VAL A 57 16.27 -9.49 -2.74
CA VAL A 57 15.95 -8.37 -3.64
C VAL A 57 14.83 -8.84 -4.56
N TYR A 58 13.59 -8.36 -4.35
CA TYR A 58 12.57 -8.51 -5.38
C TYR A 58 12.82 -7.44 -6.45
N PRO A 59 12.95 -7.83 -7.73
CA PRO A 59 13.10 -6.86 -8.80
C PRO A 59 11.86 -5.96 -8.80
N MET A 60 12.06 -4.65 -8.65
CA MET A 60 11.04 -3.66 -8.97
C MET A 60 10.82 -3.80 -10.49
N SER A 61 9.64 -4.26 -10.90
CA SER A 61 9.30 -4.33 -12.32
C SER A 61 9.43 -2.93 -12.93
N LYS A 62 10.11 -2.85 -14.08
CA LYS A 62 10.21 -1.63 -14.89
C LYS A 62 8.86 -1.26 -15.48
#